data_AF-R5LQR3-F1
#
_entry.id   AF-R5LQR3-F1
#
_cell.length_a   1.000
_cell.length_b   1.000
_cell.length_c   1.000
_cell.angle_alpha   90.00
_cell.angle_beta   90.00
_cell.angle_gamma   90.00
#
_symmetry.space_group_name_H-M   'P 1'
#
loop_
_entity.id
_entity.type
_entity.pdbx_description
1 polymer ?
#
loop_
_entity_poly.entity_id
_entity_poly.type
_entity_poly.pdbx_seq_one_letter_code
_entity_poly.pdbx_strand_id
1 'polypeptide(L)' 'MAANVQIVFYKNAAGDVIVKFLHNEREVHIPVKTNMFPYYKWADVRAYYEGILDGSIK' A
#
# COMPACT_ATOMS: atom_id res chain seq x y z
N MET A 1 -6.85 4.88 -22.83
CA MET A 1 -7.29 6.11 -22.15
C MET A 1 -8.03 5.73 -20.87
N ALA A 2 -7.96 6.53 -19.80
CA ALA A 2 -8.46 6.24 -18.44
C ALA A 2 -7.59 5.31 -17.56
N ALA A 3 -6.26 5.50 -17.58
CA ALA A 3 -5.40 4.86 -16.60
C ALA A 3 -5.76 5.34 -15.17
N ASN A 4 -5.84 4.43 -14.22
CA ASN A 4 -6.19 4.71 -12.83
C ASN A 4 -5.30 3.95 -11.84
N VAL A 5 -5.13 4.57 -10.67
CA VAL A 5 -4.53 3.95 -9.50
C VAL A 5 -5.55 3.99 -8.38
N GLN A 6 -5.73 2.86 -7.68
CA GLN A 6 -6.63 2.75 -6.55
C GLN A 6 -5.85 2.25 -5.34
N ILE A 7 -6.08 2.91 -4.21
CA ILE A 7 -5.52 2.53 -2.91
C ILE A 7 -6.72 2.23 -2.01
N VAL A 8 -6.91 0.96 -1.67
CA VAL A 8 -8.10 0.51 -0.94
C VAL A 8 -7.71 0.07 0.46
N PHE A 9 -8.32 0.70 1.46
CA PHE A 9 -8.07 0.45 2.88
C PHE A 9 -9.13 -0.46 3.48
N TYR A 10 -8.70 -1.37 4.35
CA TYR A 10 -9.56 -2.22 5.14
C TYR A 10 -9.14 -2.10 6.61
N LYS A 11 -10.12 -2.11 7.50
CA LYS A 11 -9.91 -2.07 8.95
C LYS A 11 -10.72 -3.18 9.59
N ASN A 12 -10.09 -3.98 10.44
CA ASN A 12 -10.80 -5.01 11.21
C ASN A 12 -11.35 -4.42 12.54
N ALA A 13 -12.09 -5.22 13.29
CA ALA A 13 -12.63 -4.82 14.59
C ALA A 13 -11.55 -4.54 15.66
N ALA A 14 -10.37 -5.18 15.54
CA ALA A 14 -9.22 -4.94 16.42
C ALA A 14 -8.50 -3.61 16.11
N GLY A 15 -8.84 -2.96 15.01
CA GLY A 15 -8.24 -1.70 14.58
C GLY A 15 -7.05 -1.85 13.63
N ASP A 16 -6.67 -3.07 13.27
CA ASP A 16 -5.61 -3.32 12.29
C ASP A 16 -6.04 -2.82 10.91
N VAL A 17 -5.16 -2.04 10.29
CA VAL A 17 -5.38 -1.47 8.96
C VAL A 17 -4.46 -2.13 7.95
N ILE A 18 -5.08 -2.62 6.87
CA ILE A 18 -4.37 -3.17 5.72
C ILE A 18 -4.78 -2.40 4.46
N VAL A 19 -3.92 -2.39 3.47
CA VAL A 19 -4.10 -1.65 2.22
C VAL A 19 -3.75 -2.53 1.03
N LYS A 20 -4.45 -2.36 -0.09
CA LYS A 20 -4.08 -2.96 -1.38
C LYS A 20 -3.99 -1.90 -2.47
N PHE A 21 -3.18 -2.19 -3.49
CA PHE A 21 -2.93 -1.29 -4.61
C PHE A 21 -3.42 -1.91 -5.91
N LEU A 22 -4.18 -1.15 -6.68
CA LEU A 22 -4.58 -1.54 -8.02
C LEU A 22 -4.09 -0.52 -9.04
N HIS A 23 -3.50 -1.00 -10.12
CA HIS A 23 -3.22 -0.20 -11.32
C HIS A 23 -4.11 -0.73 -12.44
N ASN A 24 -5.05 0.10 -12.90
CA ASN A 24 -6.09 -0.31 -13.85
C ASN A 24 -6.83 -1.57 -13.38
N GLU A 25 -7.30 -1.55 -12.13
CA GLU A 25 -8.06 -2.63 -11.49
C GLU A 25 -7.30 -3.96 -11.33
N ARG A 26 -6.00 -3.99 -11.63
CA ARG A 26 -5.12 -5.14 -11.39
C ARG A 26 -4.26 -4.91 -10.16
N GLU A 27 -4.21 -5.92 -9.31
CA GLU A 27 -3.36 -5.93 -8.12
C GLU A 27 -1.89 -5.83 -8.52
N VAL A 28 -1.16 -4.91 -7.89
CA VAL A 28 0.25 -4.65 -8.20
C VAL A 28 1.12 -4.70 -6.96
N HIS A 29 2.40 -5.03 -7.18
CA HIS A 29 3.41 -4.95 -6.14
C HIS A 29 3.95 -3.53 -6.00
N ILE A 30 4.18 -3.15 -4.75
CA ILE A 30 4.98 -1.98 -4.38
C ILE A 30 6.25 -2.48 -3.65
N PRO A 31 7.33 -1.67 -3.57
CA PRO A 31 8.58 -2.05 -2.91
C PRO A 31 8.49 -2.07 -1.36
N VAL A 32 7.40 -2.65 -0.84
CA VAL A 32 7.18 -2.91 0.57
C VAL A 32 6.98 -4.41 0.73
N LYS A 33 7.69 -5.02 1.69
CA LYS A 33 7.58 -6.46 1.91
C LYS A 33 6.20 -6.81 2.47
N THR A 34 5.58 -7.87 1.94
CA THR A 34 4.34 -8.43 2.49
C THR A 34 4.36 -9.95 2.38
N ASN A 35 3.68 -10.61 3.31
CA ASN A 35 3.43 -12.05 3.29
C ASN A 35 1.95 -12.38 2.95
N MET A 36 1.15 -11.36 2.63
CA MET A 36 -0.30 -11.46 2.45
C MET A 36 -0.77 -10.75 1.17
N PHE A 37 0.05 -10.82 0.12
CA PHE A 37 -0.31 -10.25 -1.19
C PHE A 37 -1.71 -10.74 -1.62
N PRO A 38 -2.61 -9.84 -2.05
CA PRO A 38 -2.41 -8.47 -2.56
C PRO A 38 -2.41 -7.34 -1.50
N TYR A 39 -2.43 -7.68 -0.21
CA TYR A 39 -2.51 -6.72 0.88
C TYR A 39 -1.16 -6.42 1.52
N TYR A 40 -1.08 -5.27 2.16
CA TYR A 40 0.07 -4.77 2.92
C TYR A 40 -0.41 -4.20 4.25
N LYS A 41 0.42 -4.27 5.29
CA LYS A 41 0.14 -3.57 6.54
C LYS A 41 0.28 -2.07 6.30
N TRP A 42 -0.69 -1.28 6.74
CA TRP A 42 -0.65 0.17 6.53
C TRP A 42 0.55 0.83 7.20
N ALA A 43 0.97 0.35 8.38
CA ALA A 43 2.13 0.89 9.09
C ALA A 43 3.42 0.84 8.25
N ASP A 44 3.67 -0.30 7.59
CA ASP A 44 4.87 -0.50 6.77
C ASP A 44 4.84 0.38 5.50
N VAL A 45 3.66 0.47 4.87
CA VAL A 45 3.43 1.31 3.69
C VAL A 45 3.59 2.80 4.03
N ARG A 46 3.04 3.23 5.17
CA ARG A 46 3.14 4.60 5.64
C ARG A 46 4.60 4.98 5.90
N ALA A 47 5.34 4.14 6.61
CA ALA A 47 6.77 4.37 6.87
C ALA A 47 7.58 4.48 5.57
N TYR A 48 7.27 3.63 4.57
CA TYR A 48 7.91 3.70 3.25
C TYR A 48 7.64 5.05 2.55
N TYR A 49 6.38 5.51 2.50
CA TYR A 49 6.06 6.79 1.87
C TYR A 49 6.59 8.00 2.64
N GLU A 50 6.55 7.97 3.98
CA GLU A 50 7.18 9.01 4.81
C GLU A 50 8.69 9.09 4.53
N GLY A 51 9.36 7.94 4.39
CA GLY A 51 10.76 7.84 4.00
C GLY A 51 11.09 8.30 2.58
N ILE A 52 10.11 8.35 1.67
CA ILE A 52 10.29 9.00 0.36
C ILE A 52 10.19 10.52 0.51
N LEU A 53 9.21 10.98 1.29
CA LEU A 53 8.91 12.41 1.44
C LEU A 53 10.01 13.16 2.22
N ASP A 54 10.62 12.51 3.19
CA ASP A 54 11.75 13.06 3.95
C ASP A 54 13.10 12.96 3.20
N GLY A 55 13.15 12.22 2.09
CA GLY A 55 14.35 11.96 1.29
C GLY A 55 15.31 10.93 1.89
N SER A 56 14.90 10.21 2.93
CA SER A 56 15.68 9.15 3.61
C SER A 56 15.77 7.86 2.80
N ILE A 57 14.84 7.64 1.86
CA ILE A 57 14.76 6.45 1.01
C ILE A 57 14.66 6.92 -0.45
N LYS A 58 15.62 6.50 -1.28
CA LYS A 58 15.68 6.79 -2.72
C LYS A 58 15.26 5.59 -3.55
#